data_AF-A0A511HMS5-F1
#
_entry.id   AF-A0A511HMS5-F1
#
_cell.length_a   1.000
_cell.length_b   1.000
_cell.length_c   1.000
_cell.angle_alpha   90.00
_cell.angle_beta   90.00
_cell.angle_gamma   90.00
#
_symmetry.space_group_name_H-M   'P 1'
#
loop_
_entity.id
_entity.type
_entity.pdbx_description
1 polymer ?
#
loop_
_entity_poly.entity_id
_entity_poly.type
_entity_poly.pdbx_seq_one_letter_code
_entity_poly.pdbx_strand_id
1 'polypeptide(L)'
;MSNTSDGLQSQLGVKEHSNTLTFRGMKDAQFSLQSYSITSGQPFDGVRSQGGATLSVLAGRKHSKPVGDWYNAQPAGAKLHTHTELSAPDELNFAIRGTLTLDDGNGPIVCENVVIAQGCWGSVNYWWFTAPGMVSSNEDVQYAGQAGTLQCSQRGRPIRLHFITEGGDNRDYYDAITVKVTS
;
A
#
# COMPACT_ATOMS: atom_id res chain seq x y z
N MET A 1 -7.91 29.29 16.68
CA MET A 1 -8.14 29.54 15.23
C MET A 1 -8.47 28.20 14.61
N SER A 2 -9.75 27.91 14.39
CA SER A 2 -10.19 26.66 13.74
C SER A 2 -9.91 26.76 12.25
N ASN A 3 -9.21 25.77 11.70
CA ASN A 3 -8.84 25.73 10.29
C ASN A 3 -10.11 25.65 9.44
N THR A 4 -10.32 26.66 8.61
CA THR A 4 -11.47 26.81 7.70
C THR A 4 -11.46 25.80 6.54
N SER A 5 -10.41 24.98 6.40
CA SER A 5 -10.30 23.90 5.41
C SER A 5 -11.24 22.72 5.70
N ASP A 6 -11.41 22.37 6.97
CA ASP A 6 -12.11 21.14 7.38
C ASP A 6 -13.64 21.29 7.19
N GLY A 7 -14.15 22.52 7.35
CA GLY A 7 -15.55 22.84 7.15
C GLY A 7 -15.99 22.91 5.69
N LEU A 8 -15.07 23.17 4.75
CA LEU A 8 -15.40 23.26 3.32
C LEU A 8 -15.48 21.87 2.67
N GLN A 9 -14.62 20.93 3.10
CA GLN A 9 -14.64 19.56 2.59
C GLN A 9 -15.90 18.78 3.00
N SER A 10 -16.41 19.02 4.21
CA SER A 10 -17.65 18.37 4.68
C SER A 10 -18.91 18.82 3.92
N GLN A 11 -18.89 20.00 3.27
CA GLN A 11 -20.03 20.53 2.51
C GLN A 11 -20.16 19.94 1.09
N LEU A 12 -19.14 19.25 0.57
CA LEU A 12 -19.16 18.61 -0.75
C LEU A 12 -19.49 17.10 -0.72
N GLY A 13 -19.80 16.54 0.45
CA GLY A 13 -20.01 15.10 0.61
C GLY A 13 -18.75 14.26 0.40
N VAL A 14 -17.58 14.90 0.42
CA VAL A 14 -16.29 14.25 0.24
C VAL A 14 -15.63 14.07 1.60
N LYS A 15 -15.32 12.83 1.95
CA LYS A 15 -14.80 12.45 3.27
C LYS A 15 -13.38 11.92 3.13
N GLU A 16 -12.48 12.44 3.96
CA GLU A 16 -11.19 11.81 4.20
C GLU A 16 -11.34 10.58 5.09
N HIS A 17 -10.60 9.52 4.75
CA HIS A 17 -10.52 8.31 5.55
C HIS A 17 -9.07 8.05 5.97
N SER A 18 -8.91 7.49 7.17
CA SER A 18 -7.67 6.81 7.55
C SER A 18 -7.69 5.40 6.97
N ASN A 19 -6.93 5.19 5.89
CA ASN A 19 -6.83 3.91 5.21
C ASN A 19 -5.60 3.16 5.71
N THR A 20 -5.82 2.14 6.54
CA THR A 20 -4.72 1.44 7.23
C THR A 20 -4.19 0.26 6.42
N LEU A 21 -2.87 0.11 6.38
CA LEU A 21 -2.18 -1.07 5.87
C LEU A 21 -1.12 -1.50 6.87
N THR A 22 -1.13 -2.77 7.25
CA THR A 22 -0.21 -3.34 8.26
C THR A 22 0.79 -4.30 7.63
N PHE A 23 2.08 -4.08 7.87
CA PHE A 23 3.18 -4.95 7.45
C PHE A 23 3.50 -5.96 8.57
N ARG A 24 2.81 -7.10 8.57
CA ARG A 24 2.98 -8.12 9.62
C ARG A 24 4.38 -8.72 9.56
N GLY A 25 4.91 -9.11 10.72
CA GLY A 25 6.28 -9.59 10.86
C GLY A 25 7.32 -8.49 11.07
N MET A 26 6.96 -7.23 10.85
CA MET A 26 7.80 -6.06 11.14
C MET A 26 7.40 -5.43 12.48
N LYS A 27 8.30 -4.62 13.05
CA LYS A 27 8.11 -3.86 14.28
C LYS A 27 7.73 -2.42 14.04
N ASP A 28 8.22 -1.80 12.96
CA ASP A 28 7.88 -0.44 12.57
C ASP A 28 7.72 -0.32 11.06
N ALA A 29 6.92 0.66 10.63
CA ALA A 29 6.75 1.02 9.24
C ALA A 29 6.67 2.54 9.08
N GLN A 30 7.41 3.07 8.12
CA GLN A 30 7.42 4.48 7.73
C GLN A 30 7.39 4.59 6.21
N PHE A 31 6.82 5.68 5.71
CA PHE A 31 6.72 5.92 4.28
C PHE A 31 7.05 7.36 3.95
N SER A 32 8.07 7.57 3.13
CA SER A 32 8.42 8.86 2.58
C SER A 32 7.72 9.02 1.23
N LEU A 33 6.63 9.80 1.21
CA LEU A 33 5.83 10.06 0.02
C LEU A 33 6.63 10.88 -1.00
N GLN A 34 6.62 10.44 -2.26
CA GLN A 34 7.23 11.16 -3.39
C GLN A 34 6.18 11.68 -4.38
N SER A 35 5.16 10.88 -4.66
CA SER A 35 4.09 11.22 -5.59
C SER A 35 2.83 10.41 -5.28
N TYR A 36 1.67 10.87 -5.74
CA TYR A 36 0.40 10.19 -5.56
C TYR A 36 -0.53 10.44 -6.74
N SER A 37 -1.56 9.62 -6.85
CA SER A 37 -2.73 9.83 -7.70
C SER A 37 -3.99 9.57 -6.89
N ILE A 38 -4.96 10.46 -7.03
CA ILE A 38 -6.25 10.35 -6.36
C ILE A 38 -7.33 10.91 -7.28
N THR A 39 -8.55 10.36 -7.18
CA THR A 39 -9.68 10.84 -7.95
C THR A 39 -9.93 12.33 -7.72
N SER A 40 -10.12 13.08 -8.80
CA SER A 40 -10.34 14.54 -8.75
C SER A 40 -11.44 14.93 -7.77
N GLY A 41 -11.16 15.95 -6.95
CA GLY A 41 -12.05 16.44 -5.90
C GLY A 41 -12.05 15.61 -4.60
N GLN A 42 -11.28 14.52 -4.51
CA GLN A 42 -11.08 13.80 -3.24
C GLN A 42 -9.97 14.44 -2.39
N PRO A 43 -10.08 14.40 -1.05
CA PRO A 43 -9.04 14.87 -0.15
C PRO A 43 -7.86 13.90 -0.10
N PHE A 44 -6.69 14.47 0.13
CA PHE A 44 -5.45 13.73 0.40
C PHE A 44 -4.58 14.53 1.36
N ASP A 45 -4.26 13.95 2.52
CA ASP A 45 -3.46 14.57 3.59
C ASP A 45 -2.18 13.75 3.91
N GLY A 46 -1.74 12.96 2.93
CA GLY A 46 -0.47 12.23 2.99
C GLY A 46 -0.54 10.87 3.69
N VAL A 47 0.61 10.44 4.20
CA VAL A 47 0.80 9.13 4.83
C VAL A 47 1.33 9.33 6.24
N ARG A 48 0.74 8.64 7.23
CA ARG A 48 1.14 8.70 8.64
C ARG A 48 1.48 7.30 9.14
N SER A 49 2.65 7.13 9.75
CA SER A 49 2.91 5.96 10.59
C SER A 49 2.02 6.05 11.84
N GLN A 50 1.36 4.95 12.19
CA GLN A 50 0.51 4.88 13.40
C GLN A 50 1.31 4.43 14.63
N GLY A 51 2.62 4.22 14.48
CA GLY A 51 3.42 3.42 15.41
C GLY A 51 3.20 1.92 15.16
N GLY A 52 4.22 1.12 15.45
CA GLY A 52 4.22 -0.26 15.00
C GLY A 52 4.36 -0.36 13.47
N ALA A 53 4.09 -1.54 12.91
CA ALA A 53 4.21 -1.76 11.46
C ALA A 53 2.95 -1.35 10.65
N THR A 54 2.20 -0.35 11.10
CA THR A 54 0.96 0.10 10.44
C THR A 54 1.09 1.52 9.90
N LEU A 55 0.75 1.67 8.62
CA LEU A 55 0.62 2.97 7.94
C LEU A 55 -0.84 3.34 7.76
N SER A 56 -1.14 4.64 7.78
CA SER A 56 -2.40 5.20 7.31
C SER A 56 -2.18 6.11 6.12
N VAL A 57 -2.86 5.85 5.01
CA VAL A 57 -2.99 6.79 3.89
C VAL A 57 -4.27 7.60 4.09
N LEU A 58 -4.13 8.91 4.22
CA LEU A 58 -5.23 9.82 4.52
C LEU A 58 -5.79 10.33 3.21
N ALA A 59 -6.87 9.70 2.77
CA ALA A 59 -7.38 9.88 1.43
C ALA A 59 -8.88 9.57 1.35
N GLY A 60 -9.55 10.20 0.38
CA GLY A 60 -10.89 9.80 -0.04
C GLY A 60 -10.94 8.39 -0.67
N ARG A 61 -12.15 7.82 -0.75
CA ARG A 61 -12.41 6.45 -1.24
C ARG A 61 -13.28 6.41 -2.50
N LYS A 62 -13.09 7.37 -3.40
CA LYS A 62 -13.75 7.36 -4.70
C LYS A 62 -12.80 6.73 -5.71
N HIS A 63 -13.12 5.54 -6.21
CA HIS A 63 -12.34 4.93 -7.28
C HIS A 63 -12.51 5.68 -8.61
N SER A 64 -11.48 5.63 -9.44
CA SER A 64 -11.58 6.03 -10.83
C SER A 64 -10.51 5.39 -11.70
N LYS A 65 -10.83 5.23 -12.99
CA LYS A 65 -9.90 4.76 -14.01
C LYS A 65 -8.57 5.53 -14.08
N PRO A 66 -8.53 6.88 -14.04
CA PRO A 66 -7.26 7.61 -14.09
C PRO A 66 -6.25 7.23 -12.99
N VAL A 67 -6.73 6.83 -11.80
CA VAL A 67 -5.86 6.36 -10.72
C VAL A 67 -5.31 4.97 -11.03
N GLY A 68 -6.14 4.08 -11.58
CA GLY A 68 -5.71 2.75 -12.04
C GLY A 68 -4.66 2.84 -13.16
N ASP A 69 -4.92 3.69 -14.15
CA ASP A 69 -3.98 3.95 -15.26
C ASP A 69 -2.65 4.52 -14.74
N TRP A 70 -2.70 5.46 -13.78
CA TRP A 70 -1.50 6.01 -13.15
C TRP A 70 -0.67 4.94 -12.44
N TYR A 71 -1.32 4.05 -11.68
CA TYR A 71 -0.66 2.94 -10.99
C TYR A 71 0.02 1.99 -11.99
N ASN A 72 -0.69 1.62 -13.06
CA ASN A 72 -0.18 0.72 -14.08
C ASN A 72 0.98 1.30 -14.90
N ALA A 73 1.08 2.63 -14.99
CA ALA A 73 2.17 3.33 -15.66
C ALA A 73 3.44 3.47 -14.81
N GLN A 74 3.40 3.16 -13.50
CA GLN A 74 4.59 3.27 -12.65
C GLN A 74 5.65 2.25 -13.04
N PRO A 75 6.95 2.56 -12.87
CA PRO A 75 8.00 1.55 -12.89
C PRO A 75 7.70 0.47 -11.84
N ALA A 76 7.39 -0.74 -12.30
CA ALA A 76 6.84 -1.80 -11.47
C ALA A 76 7.37 -3.17 -11.90
N GLY A 77 7.40 -4.10 -10.95
CA GLY A 77 7.61 -5.52 -11.19
C GLY A 77 6.28 -6.27 -11.07
N ALA A 78 6.30 -7.44 -10.43
CA ALA A 78 5.08 -8.15 -10.06
C ALA A 78 4.15 -7.24 -9.24
N LYS A 79 2.83 -7.37 -9.46
CA LYS A 79 1.79 -6.63 -8.75
C LYS A 79 1.12 -7.60 -7.78
N LEU A 80 1.26 -7.32 -6.50
CA LEU A 80 0.60 -8.08 -5.44
C LEU A 80 -0.72 -7.39 -5.08
N HIS A 81 -1.71 -8.18 -4.70
CA HIS A 81 -2.97 -7.66 -4.18
C HIS A 81 -3.49 -8.46 -2.98
N THR A 82 -4.27 -7.83 -2.10
CA THR A 82 -4.86 -8.51 -0.94
C THR A 82 -6.23 -9.12 -1.20
N HIS A 83 -6.96 -8.71 -2.24
CA HIS A 83 -8.28 -9.28 -2.54
C HIS A 83 -8.80 -8.94 -3.95
N THR A 84 -8.36 -9.71 -4.94
CA THR A 84 -8.92 -9.72 -6.31
C THR A 84 -8.35 -10.93 -7.07
N GLU A 85 -8.80 -11.18 -8.30
CA GLU A 85 -8.18 -12.12 -9.25
C GLU A 85 -7.60 -11.41 -10.47
N LEU A 86 -7.68 -10.07 -10.49
CA LEU A 86 -7.18 -9.27 -11.59
C LEU A 86 -5.65 -9.25 -11.60
N SER A 87 -5.05 -9.29 -12.78
CA SER A 87 -3.60 -9.15 -12.96
C SER A 87 -3.12 -7.69 -12.84
N ALA A 88 -4.04 -6.74 -12.95
CA ALA A 88 -3.81 -5.31 -12.81
C ALA A 88 -5.13 -4.59 -12.44
N PRO A 89 -5.09 -3.48 -11.68
CA PRO A 89 -6.28 -2.71 -11.38
C PRO A 89 -6.77 -1.91 -12.59
N ASP A 90 -8.09 -1.80 -12.77
CA ASP A 90 -8.69 -0.87 -13.73
C ASP A 90 -9.04 0.47 -13.05
N GLU A 91 -9.68 0.42 -11.89
CA GLU A 91 -10.01 1.60 -11.08
C GLU A 91 -9.49 1.47 -9.65
N LEU A 92 -8.98 2.57 -9.10
CA LEU A 92 -8.43 2.64 -7.76
C LEU A 92 -8.91 3.90 -7.04
N ASN A 93 -9.06 3.82 -5.71
CA ASN A 93 -9.42 4.94 -4.85
C ASN A 93 -8.30 6.00 -4.85
N PHE A 94 -7.07 5.53 -4.61
CA PHE A 94 -5.85 6.32 -4.63
C PHE A 94 -4.65 5.38 -4.86
N ALA A 95 -3.52 5.97 -5.24
CA ALA A 95 -2.23 5.32 -5.32
C ALA A 95 -1.15 6.28 -4.81
N ILE A 96 -0.16 5.76 -4.10
CA ILE A 96 1.00 6.49 -3.59
C ILE A 96 2.28 5.81 -4.05
N ARG A 97 3.31 6.60 -4.34
CA ARG A 97 4.67 6.12 -4.61
C ARG A 97 5.66 6.82 -3.70
N GLY A 98 6.62 6.07 -3.20
CA GLY A 98 7.61 6.58 -2.28
C GLY A 98 8.62 5.55 -1.82
N THR A 99 9.31 5.88 -0.73
CA THR A 99 10.24 4.99 -0.06
C THR A 99 9.56 4.38 1.17
N LEU A 100 9.47 3.05 1.20
CA LEU A 100 9.00 2.30 2.35
C LEU A 100 10.21 1.93 3.22
N THR A 101 10.16 2.30 4.49
CA THR A 101 11.13 1.89 5.50
C THR A 101 10.45 0.98 6.50
N LEU A 102 10.96 -0.24 6.65
CA LEU A 102 10.49 -1.23 7.63
C LEU A 102 11.59 -1.47 8.68
N ASP A 103 11.23 -1.93 9.86
CA ASP A 103 12.20 -2.38 10.87
C ASP A 103 11.79 -3.75 11.41
N ASP A 104 12.67 -4.75 11.30
CA ASP A 104 12.48 -6.10 11.85
C ASP A 104 13.03 -6.25 13.29
N GLY A 105 13.62 -5.19 13.84
CA GLY A 105 14.38 -5.15 15.08
C GLY A 105 15.89 -5.17 14.88
N ASN A 106 16.37 -5.35 13.65
CA ASN A 106 17.79 -5.28 13.30
C ASN A 106 18.14 -3.93 12.62
N GLY A 107 17.21 -2.98 12.62
CA GLY A 107 17.38 -1.64 12.06
C GLY A 107 16.72 -1.47 10.69
N PRO A 108 16.74 -0.25 10.13
CA PRO A 108 15.88 0.11 9.02
C PRO A 108 16.24 -0.62 7.73
N ILE A 109 15.22 -1.25 7.14
CA ILE A 109 15.19 -1.86 5.81
C ILE A 109 14.50 -0.88 4.87
N VAL A 110 15.22 -0.38 3.88
CA VAL A 110 14.77 0.66 2.94
C VAL A 110 14.47 0.04 1.59
N CYS A 111 13.20 0.13 1.18
CA CYS A 111 12.70 -0.29 -0.13
C CYS A 111 12.28 0.94 -0.93
N GLU A 112 13.00 1.25 -1.99
CA GLU A 112 12.77 2.46 -2.79
C GLU A 112 11.68 2.26 -3.85
N ASN A 113 11.03 3.36 -4.22
CA ASN A 113 10.09 3.44 -5.35
C ASN A 113 8.92 2.45 -5.24
N VAL A 114 8.51 2.12 -4.02
CA VAL A 114 7.36 1.27 -3.74
C VAL A 114 6.09 2.04 -4.09
N VAL A 115 5.16 1.35 -4.75
CA VAL A 115 3.84 1.85 -5.11
C VAL A 115 2.78 1.05 -4.35
N ILE A 116 2.00 1.76 -3.55
CA ILE A 116 0.89 1.20 -2.74
C ILE A 116 -0.40 1.86 -3.23
N ALA A 117 -1.44 1.08 -3.48
CA ALA A 117 -2.73 1.62 -3.89
C ALA A 117 -3.88 0.89 -3.21
N GLN A 118 -5.03 1.54 -3.14
CA GLN A 118 -6.25 0.94 -2.61
C GLN A 118 -7.30 0.81 -3.72
N GLY A 119 -7.80 -0.40 -3.91
CA GLY A 119 -8.97 -0.69 -4.73
C GLY A 119 -10.21 -0.89 -3.86
N CYS A 120 -11.36 -1.04 -4.53
CA CYS A 120 -12.64 -1.32 -3.87
C CYS A 120 -13.46 -2.30 -4.70
N TRP A 121 -14.12 -3.25 -4.03
CA TRP A 121 -15.14 -4.12 -4.61
C TRP A 121 -16.34 -4.16 -3.67
N GLY A 122 -17.47 -3.61 -4.12
CA GLY A 122 -18.66 -3.42 -3.28
C GLY A 122 -18.35 -2.51 -2.09
N SER A 123 -18.43 -3.04 -0.87
CA SER A 123 -18.09 -2.33 0.37
C SER A 123 -16.72 -2.70 0.94
N VAL A 124 -15.97 -3.55 0.25
CA VAL A 124 -14.67 -4.08 0.65
C VAL A 124 -13.57 -3.26 -0.02
N ASN A 125 -12.62 -2.78 0.77
CA ASN A 125 -11.39 -2.18 0.25
C ASN A 125 -10.28 -3.22 0.30
N TYR A 126 -9.36 -3.14 -0.66
CA TYR A 126 -8.22 -4.02 -0.76
C TYR A 126 -7.01 -3.25 -1.27
N TRP A 127 -5.83 -3.82 -1.07
CA TRP A 127 -4.58 -3.14 -1.33
C TRP A 127 -3.84 -3.78 -2.50
N TRP A 128 -3.15 -2.93 -3.25
CA TRP A 128 -2.18 -3.29 -4.27
C TRP A 128 -0.79 -2.85 -3.83
N PHE A 129 0.21 -3.66 -4.17
CA PHE A 129 1.60 -3.42 -3.80
C PHE A 129 2.52 -3.82 -4.96
N THR A 130 3.38 -2.92 -5.39
CA THR A 130 4.43 -3.23 -6.37
C THR A 130 5.64 -2.34 -6.15
N ALA A 131 6.76 -2.70 -6.75
CA ALA A 131 7.98 -1.90 -6.79
C ALA A 131 8.84 -2.31 -7.99
N PRO A 132 9.76 -1.46 -8.48
CA PRO A 132 10.76 -1.86 -9.45
C PRO A 132 11.54 -3.10 -8.98
N GLY A 133 11.70 -4.08 -9.85
CA GLY A 133 12.45 -5.30 -9.54
C GLY A 133 11.71 -6.29 -8.62
N MET A 134 10.43 -6.07 -8.33
CA MET A 134 9.61 -7.07 -7.65
C MET A 134 9.38 -8.29 -8.54
N VAL A 135 9.58 -9.49 -8.01
CA VAL A 135 9.41 -10.76 -8.75
C VAL A 135 8.43 -11.64 -8.00
N SER A 136 7.43 -12.21 -8.70
CA SER A 136 6.51 -13.19 -8.13
C SER A 136 7.27 -14.38 -7.54
N SER A 137 6.81 -14.90 -6.41
CA SER A 137 7.43 -16.02 -5.71
C SER A 137 6.41 -17.08 -5.30
N ASN A 138 6.87 -18.32 -5.17
CA ASN A 138 6.05 -19.47 -4.77
C ASN A 138 6.01 -19.66 -3.25
N GLU A 139 5.95 -18.56 -2.47
CA GLU A 139 5.73 -18.71 -1.02
C GLU A 139 4.37 -19.35 -0.76
N ASP A 140 4.26 -20.05 0.36
CA ASP A 140 2.97 -20.56 0.83
C ASP A 140 2.04 -19.38 1.13
N VAL A 141 1.10 -19.16 0.22
CA VAL A 141 0.05 -18.14 0.32
C VAL A 141 -1.23 -18.78 0.84
N GLN A 142 -1.94 -18.08 1.71
CA GLN A 142 -3.27 -18.49 2.12
C GLN A 142 -4.33 -17.81 1.25
N TYR A 143 -5.45 -18.50 1.04
CA TYR A 143 -6.70 -17.93 0.51
C TYR A 143 -6.56 -17.14 -0.81
N ALA A 144 -5.95 -17.72 -1.85
CA ALA A 144 -5.72 -17.04 -3.14
C ALA A 144 -4.87 -15.75 -3.06
N GLY A 145 -4.11 -15.58 -1.98
CA GLY A 145 -3.09 -14.55 -1.86
C GLY A 145 -1.96 -14.70 -2.87
N GLN A 146 -1.05 -13.73 -2.89
CA GLN A 146 0.09 -13.68 -3.78
C GLN A 146 1.35 -13.42 -2.98
N ALA A 147 2.49 -13.82 -3.53
CA ALA A 147 3.77 -13.48 -2.94
C ALA A 147 4.73 -12.91 -3.97
N GLY A 148 5.55 -11.96 -3.52
CA GLY A 148 6.60 -11.37 -4.31
C GLY A 148 7.84 -11.11 -3.46
N THR A 149 8.99 -11.21 -4.10
CA THR A 149 10.27 -10.85 -3.50
C THR A 149 10.73 -9.50 -4.03
N LEU A 150 11.35 -8.72 -3.15
CA LEU A 150 11.95 -7.43 -3.49
C LEU A 150 13.32 -7.33 -2.82
N GLN A 151 14.29 -6.84 -3.58
CA GLN A 151 15.59 -6.47 -3.01
C GLN A 151 15.49 -5.06 -2.42
N CYS A 152 15.72 -4.96 -1.11
CA CYS A 152 15.80 -3.72 -0.36
C CYS A 152 17.23 -3.55 0.20
N SER A 153 17.48 -2.49 0.95
CA SER A 153 18.77 -2.28 1.63
C SER A 153 18.61 -2.24 3.14
N GLN A 154 19.49 -2.90 3.87
CA GLN A 154 19.59 -2.77 5.32
C GLN A 154 21.03 -2.44 5.67
N ARG A 155 21.27 -1.29 6.32
CA ARG A 155 22.62 -0.81 6.65
C ARG A 155 23.58 -0.77 5.44
N GLY A 156 23.06 -0.36 4.29
CA GLY A 156 23.83 -0.26 3.03
C GLY A 156 24.12 -1.60 2.33
N ARG A 157 23.60 -2.73 2.83
CA ARG A 157 23.73 -4.04 2.20
C ARG A 157 22.41 -4.47 1.54
N PRO A 158 22.44 -5.13 0.39
CA PRO A 158 21.23 -5.69 -0.21
C PRO A 158 20.67 -6.79 0.69
N ILE A 159 19.35 -6.78 0.88
CA ILE A 159 18.60 -7.81 1.59
C ILE A 159 17.33 -8.13 0.80
N ARG A 160 16.85 -9.37 0.87
CA ARG A 160 15.62 -9.78 0.19
C ARG A 160 14.47 -9.82 1.19
N LEU A 161 13.40 -9.12 0.86
CA LEU A 161 12.12 -9.23 1.55
C LEU A 161 11.14 -10.04 0.73
N HIS A 162 10.36 -10.86 1.42
CA HIS A 162 9.23 -11.59 0.87
C HIS A 162 7.96 -10.90 1.36
N PHE A 163 7.19 -10.34 0.44
CA PHE A 163 5.88 -9.75 0.70
C PHE A 163 4.82 -10.77 0.31
N ILE A 164 3.97 -11.14 1.26
CA ILE A 164 2.96 -12.19 1.14
C ILE A 164 1.62 -11.54 1.47
N THR A 165 0.75 -11.46 0.46
CA THR A 165 -0.63 -11.08 0.67
C THR A 165 -1.43 -12.32 1.02
N GLU A 166 -2.40 -12.16 1.91
CA GLU A 166 -3.36 -13.20 2.26
C GLU A 166 -4.69 -12.76 1.66
N GLY A 167 -5.36 -13.64 0.91
CA GLY A 167 -6.60 -13.31 0.20
C GLY A 167 -7.86 -13.90 0.84
N GLY A 168 -8.93 -14.03 0.05
CA GLY A 168 -10.19 -14.72 0.39
C GLY A 168 -11.10 -13.99 1.39
N ASP A 169 -12.28 -14.55 1.68
CA ASP A 169 -13.40 -13.83 2.33
C ASP A 169 -13.17 -13.35 3.78
N ASN A 170 -12.01 -13.64 4.39
CA ASN A 170 -11.71 -13.16 5.73
C ASN A 170 -11.18 -11.72 5.68
N ARG A 171 -12.05 -10.78 6.07
CA ARG A 171 -11.80 -9.34 6.06
C ARG A 171 -10.61 -8.89 6.92
N ASP A 172 -10.18 -9.71 7.87
CA ASP A 172 -9.02 -9.40 8.73
C ASP A 172 -7.69 -9.35 7.96
N TYR A 173 -7.65 -9.85 6.72
CA TYR A 173 -6.45 -9.94 5.90
C TYR A 173 -6.35 -8.88 4.80
N TYR A 174 -7.43 -8.19 4.47
CA TYR A 174 -7.42 -7.23 3.38
C TYR A 174 -6.50 -6.05 3.64
N ASP A 175 -6.38 -5.63 4.89
CA ASP A 175 -5.57 -4.48 5.32
C ASP A 175 -4.17 -4.90 5.83
N ALA A 176 -3.66 -6.05 5.40
CA ALA A 176 -2.36 -6.55 5.82
C ALA A 176 -1.53 -7.20 4.70
N ILE A 177 -0.22 -7.06 4.82
CA ILE A 177 0.79 -7.79 4.03
C ILE A 177 1.77 -8.39 5.01
N THR A 178 2.00 -9.70 4.95
CA THR A 178 3.01 -10.37 5.75
C THR A 178 4.38 -10.19 5.10
N VAL A 179 5.37 -9.78 5.89
CA VAL A 179 6.75 -9.55 5.45
C VAL A 179 7.70 -10.51 6.15
N LYS A 180 8.50 -11.25 5.37
CA LYS A 180 9.59 -12.08 5.88
C LYS A 180 10.92 -11.56 5.36
N VAL A 181 11.92 -11.54 6.23
CA VAL A 181 13.31 -11.23 5.89
C VAL A 181 14.05 -12.55 5.65
N THR A 182 14.71 -12.71 4.51
CA THR A 182 15.63 -13.83 4.30
C THR A 182 17.08 -13.37 4.42
N SER A 183 17.82 -14.06 5.30
CA SER A 183 19.25 -13.90 5.53
C SER A 183 20.10 -14.68 4.53
#